data_AF-A0A7S0L1K5-F1
#
_entry.id   AF-A0A7S0L1K5-F1
#
_cell.length_a   1.000
_cell.length_b   1.000
_cell.length_c   1.000
_cell.angle_alpha   90.00
_cell.angle_beta   90.00
_cell.angle_gamma   90.00
#
_symmetry.space_group_name_H-M   'P 1'
#
loop_
_entity.id
_entity.type
_entity.pdbx_description
1 polymer ?
#
loop_
_entity_poly.entity_id
_entity_poly.type
_entity_poly.pdbx_seq_one_letter_code
_entity_poly.pdbx_strand_id
1 'polypeptide(L)'
;AEATESASRRVLQGLFPDWPPGAPTDRVGLLFWFGVLFARPLPAWSARLNAWVTWWAAQWLMGPCSLEDLSDADADASTVGGGTQQQVLVHRCRFLEEAACVSVCVNACKMPTQAFFVEDMQVPLRIEPDYETLQCRFKFGLLPTDADEAEARNVACFAACPSAASVRDRCHSVG
;
A
#
# COMPACT_ATOMS: atom_id res chain seq x y z
N ALA A 1 -4.03 12.70 -11.50
CA ALA A 1 -3.03 11.65 -11.28
C ALA A 1 -3.65 10.25 -11.36
N GLU A 2 -4.98 10.16 -11.30
CA GLU A 2 -5.83 9.00 -11.56
C GLU A 2 -5.40 8.07 -12.73
N ALA A 3 -4.94 8.63 -13.87
CA ALA A 3 -4.42 7.81 -14.97
C ALA A 3 -3.17 6.99 -14.57
N THR A 4 -2.25 7.59 -13.81
CA THR A 4 -1.04 6.93 -13.30
C THR A 4 -1.41 5.90 -12.24
N GLU A 5 -2.30 6.25 -11.32
CA GLU A 5 -2.79 5.34 -10.28
C GLU A 5 -3.43 4.09 -10.89
N SER A 6 -4.35 4.27 -11.85
CA SER A 6 -4.99 3.14 -12.54
C SER A 6 -4.00 2.30 -13.34
N ALA A 7 -2.96 2.92 -13.93
CA ALA A 7 -1.92 2.19 -14.63
C ALA A 7 -1.06 1.35 -13.68
N SER A 8 -0.65 1.91 -12.54
CA SER A 8 0.10 1.21 -11.51
C SER A 8 -0.71 0.06 -10.91
N ARG A 9 -2.01 0.25 -10.67
CA ARG A 9 -2.88 -0.84 -10.22
C ARG A 9 -3.03 -1.96 -11.25
N ARG A 10 -3.13 -1.63 -12.55
CA ARG A 10 -3.13 -2.64 -13.62
C ARG A 10 -1.82 -3.45 -13.65
N VAL A 11 -0.69 -2.81 -13.37
CA VAL A 11 0.59 -3.53 -13.25
C VAL A 11 0.54 -4.53 -12.10
N LEU A 12 0.03 -4.13 -10.93
CA LEU A 12 -0.15 -5.03 -9.77
C LEU A 12 -1.08 -6.20 -10.09
N GLN A 13 -2.21 -5.94 -10.75
CA GLN A 13 -3.13 -6.98 -11.19
C GLN A 13 -2.46 -7.96 -12.17
N GLY A 14 -1.61 -7.45 -13.07
CA GLY A 14 -0.85 -8.25 -14.03
C GLY A 14 0.21 -9.16 -13.41
N LEU A 15 0.55 -9.01 -12.13
CA LEU A 15 1.45 -9.93 -11.42
C LEU A 15 0.79 -11.27 -11.10
N PHE A 16 -0.53 -11.36 -11.18
CA PHE A 16 -1.29 -12.55 -10.79
C PHE A 16 -1.97 -13.20 -11.99
N PRO A 17 -1.96 -14.54 -12.08
CA PRO A 17 -2.63 -15.25 -13.16
C PRO A 17 -4.16 -15.15 -13.06
N ASP A 18 -4.81 -15.15 -14.22
CA ASP A 18 -6.27 -15.21 -14.34
C ASP A 18 -6.79 -16.66 -14.19
N TRP A 19 -6.48 -17.28 -13.06
CA TRP A 19 -6.85 -18.64 -12.69
C TRP A 19 -6.94 -18.75 -11.16
N PRO A 20 -7.91 -19.47 -10.55
CA PRO A 20 -8.92 -20.37 -11.13
C PRO A 20 -10.05 -19.69 -11.92
N PRO A 21 -10.77 -20.42 -12.80
CA PRO A 21 -11.84 -19.87 -13.61
C PRO A 21 -13.11 -19.66 -12.77
N GLY A 22 -14.06 -18.87 -13.29
CA GLY A 22 -15.33 -18.59 -12.59
C GLY A 22 -15.33 -17.31 -11.76
N ALA A 23 -14.25 -16.52 -11.81
CA ALA A 23 -14.28 -15.13 -11.36
C ALA A 23 -15.06 -14.23 -12.35
N PRO A 24 -15.62 -13.11 -11.87
CA PRO A 24 -16.18 -12.07 -12.73
C PRO A 24 -15.17 -11.55 -13.77
N THR A 25 -15.63 -11.16 -14.96
CA THR A 25 -14.77 -10.72 -16.08
C THR A 25 -13.96 -9.45 -15.80
N ASP A 26 -14.36 -8.68 -14.80
CA ASP A 26 -13.70 -7.45 -14.33
C ASP A 26 -12.60 -7.72 -13.29
N ARG A 27 -12.37 -8.98 -12.88
CA ARG A 27 -11.41 -9.33 -11.83
C ARG A 27 -10.48 -10.46 -12.24
N VAL A 28 -9.24 -10.38 -11.78
CA VAL A 28 -8.25 -11.46 -11.95
C VAL A 28 -8.66 -12.67 -11.11
N GLY A 29 -8.74 -13.85 -11.75
CA GLY A 29 -9.21 -15.10 -11.16
C GLY A 29 -8.57 -15.43 -9.81
N LEU A 30 -7.23 -15.40 -9.71
CA LEU A 30 -6.53 -15.74 -8.47
C LEU A 30 -6.89 -14.77 -7.32
N LEU A 31 -6.95 -13.48 -7.61
CA LEU A 31 -7.24 -12.44 -6.62
C LEU A 31 -8.68 -12.56 -6.10
N PHE A 32 -9.63 -12.79 -7.01
CA PHE A 32 -11.03 -13.01 -6.66
C PHE A 32 -11.19 -14.22 -5.72
N TRP A 33 -10.63 -15.36 -6.11
CA TRP A 33 -10.72 -16.59 -5.31
C TRP A 33 -9.97 -16.48 -3.99
N PHE A 34 -8.84 -15.76 -3.95
CA PHE A 34 -8.15 -15.44 -2.70
C PHE A 34 -9.08 -14.65 -1.76
N GLY A 35 -9.75 -13.62 -2.28
CA GLY A 35 -10.71 -12.83 -1.51
C GLY A 35 -11.85 -13.69 -0.93
N VAL A 36 -12.41 -14.58 -1.75
CA VAL A 36 -13.55 -15.44 -1.38
C VAL A 36 -13.16 -16.55 -0.40
N LEU A 37 -12.05 -17.23 -0.64
CA LEU A 37 -11.65 -18.43 0.12
C LEU A 37 -10.83 -18.12 1.37
N PHE A 38 -10.17 -16.97 1.40
CA PHE A 38 -9.22 -16.66 2.47
C PHE A 38 -9.46 -15.30 3.12
N ALA A 39 -9.52 -14.22 2.35
CA ALA A 39 -9.58 -12.88 2.92
C ALA A 39 -10.87 -12.62 3.70
N ARG A 40 -12.04 -13.02 3.16
CA ARG A 40 -13.34 -12.89 3.82
C ARG A 40 -13.55 -13.86 4.99
N PRO A 41 -13.28 -15.18 4.85
CA PRO A 41 -13.55 -16.12 5.95
C PRO A 41 -12.49 -16.09 7.05
N LEU A 42 -11.24 -15.75 6.73
CA LEU A 42 -10.11 -15.76 7.67
C LEU A 42 -9.36 -14.43 7.62
N PRO A 43 -10.01 -13.31 8.02
CA PRO A 43 -9.49 -11.98 7.74
C PRO A 43 -8.23 -11.65 8.57
N ALA A 44 -8.15 -12.16 9.80
CA ALA A 44 -6.94 -12.04 10.64
C ALA A 44 -5.74 -12.82 10.09
N TRP A 45 -5.98 -14.04 9.59
CA TRP A 45 -4.95 -14.86 8.96
C TRP A 45 -4.46 -14.22 7.67
N SER A 46 -5.39 -13.73 6.84
CA SER A 46 -5.07 -13.09 5.57
C SER A 46 -4.21 -11.84 5.78
N ALA A 47 -4.55 -10.99 6.76
CA ALA A 47 -3.77 -9.81 7.08
C ALA A 47 -2.33 -10.17 7.53
N ARG A 48 -2.16 -11.16 8.40
CA ARG A 48 -0.84 -11.63 8.85
C ARG A 48 -0.02 -12.28 7.72
N LEU A 49 -0.67 -13.10 6.88
CA LEU A 49 -0.02 -13.71 5.73
C LEU A 49 0.47 -12.64 4.77
N ASN A 50 -0.36 -11.67 4.43
CA ASN A 50 0.02 -10.58 3.53
C ASN A 50 1.11 -9.69 4.13
N ALA A 51 1.08 -9.42 5.44
CA ALA A 51 2.17 -8.73 6.12
C ALA A 51 3.49 -9.52 6.01
N TRP A 52 3.46 -10.83 6.26
CA TRP A 52 4.65 -11.68 6.14
C TRP A 52 5.19 -11.77 4.71
N VAL A 53 4.32 -11.97 3.71
CA VAL A 53 4.71 -11.99 2.29
C VAL A 53 5.26 -10.63 1.87
N THR A 54 4.63 -9.53 2.29
CA THR A 54 5.08 -8.17 2.00
C THR A 54 6.43 -7.90 2.64
N TRP A 55 6.65 -8.30 3.89
CA TRP A 55 7.96 -8.21 4.53
C TRP A 55 9.04 -8.96 3.75
N TRP A 56 8.76 -10.18 3.29
CA TRP A 56 9.70 -10.95 2.49
C TRP A 56 10.00 -10.29 1.14
N ALA A 57 8.97 -9.84 0.42
CA ALA A 57 9.12 -9.21 -0.89
C ALA A 57 9.73 -7.80 -0.83
N ALA A 58 9.34 -6.99 0.16
CA ALA A 58 9.82 -5.63 0.34
C ALA A 58 11.31 -5.59 0.68
N GLN A 59 11.87 -6.64 1.29
CA GLN A 59 13.32 -6.73 1.50
C GLN A 59 14.12 -6.68 0.21
N TRP A 60 13.62 -7.33 -0.85
CA TRP A 60 14.25 -7.29 -2.16
C TRP A 60 13.97 -5.95 -2.86
N LEU A 61 12.71 -5.50 -2.86
CA LEU A 61 12.25 -4.34 -3.62
C LEU A 61 12.63 -2.99 -2.99
N MET A 62 12.32 -2.79 -1.71
CA MET A 62 12.41 -1.51 -1.01
C MET A 62 13.63 -1.41 -0.09
N GLY A 63 14.18 -2.52 0.39
CA GLY A 63 15.33 -2.56 1.30
C GLY A 63 15.00 -3.14 2.67
N PRO A 64 15.86 -2.95 3.70
CA PRO A 64 15.70 -3.59 5.00
C PRO A 64 14.33 -3.31 5.63
N CYS A 65 13.62 -4.39 6.01
CA CYS A 65 12.28 -4.33 6.60
C CYS A 65 12.20 -5.13 7.89
N SER A 66 11.41 -4.65 8.85
CA SER A 66 11.00 -5.37 10.05
C SER A 66 9.52 -5.72 10.00
N LEU A 67 9.17 -6.88 10.54
CA LEU A 67 7.77 -7.25 10.80
C LEU A 67 7.50 -6.99 12.29
N GLU A 68 6.55 -6.12 12.55
CA GLU A 68 6.20 -5.59 13.87
C GLU A 68 4.71 -5.77 14.16
N ASP A 69 4.35 -5.58 15.42
CA ASP A 69 2.96 -5.48 15.84
C ASP A 69 2.45 -4.05 15.57
N LEU A 70 1.15 -3.91 15.34
CA LEU A 70 0.50 -2.61 15.27
C LEU A 70 0.55 -1.91 16.63
N SER A 71 0.55 -0.59 16.62
CA SER A 71 0.46 0.19 17.86
C SER A 71 -0.84 -0.11 18.60
N ASP A 72 -0.86 -0.01 19.93
CA ASP A 72 -2.06 -0.27 20.74
C ASP A 72 -3.27 0.57 20.25
N ALA A 73 -3.02 1.83 19.87
CA ALA A 73 -4.03 2.72 19.31
C ALA A 73 -4.61 2.22 17.98
N ASP A 74 -3.77 1.64 17.12
CA ASP A 74 -4.21 1.07 15.84
C ASP A 74 -4.90 -0.29 16.05
N ALA A 75 -4.38 -1.13 16.96
CA ALA A 75 -4.90 -2.46 17.26
C ALA A 75 -6.33 -2.43 17.81
N ASP A 76 -6.68 -1.42 18.60
CA ASP A 76 -7.98 -1.28 19.24
C ASP A 76 -9.03 -0.54 18.39
N ALA A 77 -8.62 0.35 17.46
CA ALA A 77 -9.53 1.29 16.80
C ALA A 77 -10.43 0.67 15.72
N SER A 78 -9.94 -0.32 14.96
CA SER A 78 -10.71 -0.99 13.89
C SER A 78 -9.97 -2.18 13.25
N THR A 79 -8.85 -2.61 13.83
CA THR A 79 -7.96 -3.58 13.18
C THR A 79 -8.54 -4.98 13.18
N VAL A 80 -8.59 -5.58 12.00
CA VAL A 80 -8.86 -7.01 11.86
C VAL A 80 -7.63 -7.80 12.31
N GLY A 81 -7.74 -8.65 13.34
CA GLY A 81 -6.68 -9.61 13.70
C GLY A 81 -5.81 -9.26 14.91
N GLY A 82 -6.18 -8.21 15.66
CA GLY A 82 -5.62 -7.91 16.98
C GLY A 82 -4.21 -7.34 16.99
N GLY A 83 -3.68 -6.92 15.84
CA GLY A 83 -2.42 -6.15 15.76
C GLY A 83 -1.14 -6.97 15.64
N THR A 84 -1.15 -8.25 15.99
CA THR A 84 0.09 -9.07 16.06
C THR A 84 0.63 -9.45 14.68
N GLN A 85 1.88 -9.07 14.39
CA GLN A 85 2.61 -9.30 13.13
C GLN A 85 1.88 -8.77 11.90
N GLN A 86 1.29 -7.58 12.02
CA GLN A 86 0.49 -6.95 10.97
C GLN A 86 1.08 -5.64 10.45
N GLN A 87 2.22 -5.21 11.00
CA GLN A 87 2.93 -4.02 10.54
C GLN A 87 4.23 -4.41 9.86
N VAL A 88 4.45 -3.93 8.63
CA VAL A 88 5.76 -3.99 7.99
C VAL A 88 6.37 -2.60 8.02
N LEU A 89 7.48 -2.46 8.74
CA LEU A 89 8.28 -1.24 8.77
C LEU A 89 9.43 -1.37 7.78
N VAL A 90 9.41 -0.54 6.74
CA VAL A 90 10.56 -0.34 5.85
C VAL A 90 11.44 0.74 6.46
N HIS A 91 12.68 0.40 6.84
CA HIS A 91 13.58 1.32 7.54
C HIS A 91 14.05 2.47 6.66
N ARG A 92 14.17 2.22 5.36
CA ARG A 92 14.51 3.23 4.35
C ARG A 92 14.00 2.75 2.99
N CYS A 93 12.97 3.39 2.47
CA CYS A 93 12.30 2.99 1.25
C CYS A 93 13.10 3.43 0.02
N ARG A 94 13.79 2.48 -0.63
CA ARG A 94 14.57 2.73 -1.85
C ARG A 94 13.73 3.34 -2.97
N PHE A 95 12.47 2.94 -3.09
CA PHE A 95 11.57 3.50 -4.10
C PHE A 95 11.34 5.01 -3.91
N LEU A 96 11.07 5.44 -2.67
CA LEU A 96 10.90 6.86 -2.35
C LEU A 96 12.22 7.63 -2.49
N GLU A 97 13.32 7.03 -2.05
CA GLU A 97 14.67 7.61 -2.10
C GLU A 97 15.15 7.84 -3.54
N GLU A 98 15.03 6.84 -4.41
CA GLU A 98 15.49 6.91 -5.80
C GLU A 98 14.57 7.78 -6.67
N ALA A 99 13.25 7.68 -6.46
CA ALA A 99 12.31 8.55 -7.19
C ALA A 99 12.48 10.02 -6.79
N ALA A 100 12.97 10.29 -5.58
CA ALA A 100 13.14 11.61 -5.00
C ALA A 100 11.92 12.51 -5.21
N CYS A 101 10.71 11.93 -5.24
CA CYS A 101 9.48 12.68 -5.45
C CYS A 101 8.26 12.06 -4.77
N VAL A 102 7.54 12.90 -4.02
CA VAL A 102 6.32 12.53 -3.30
C VAL A 102 5.19 12.16 -4.25
N SER A 103 5.04 12.84 -5.40
CA SER A 103 3.97 12.52 -6.35
C SER A 103 4.11 11.12 -6.94
N VAL A 104 5.34 10.69 -7.22
CA VAL A 104 5.62 9.32 -7.67
C VAL A 104 5.29 8.31 -6.56
N CYS A 105 5.73 8.57 -5.32
CA CYS A 105 5.41 7.71 -4.19
C CYS A 105 3.90 7.53 -3.99
N VAL A 106 3.15 8.62 -3.99
CA VAL A 106 1.71 8.56 -3.70
C VAL A 106 0.95 7.89 -4.84
N ASN A 107 1.20 8.30 -6.09
CA ASN A 107 0.39 7.84 -7.22
C ASN A 107 0.83 6.47 -7.78
N ALA A 108 2.08 6.06 -7.57
CA ALA A 108 2.59 4.79 -8.09
C ALA A 108 2.75 3.70 -7.03
N CYS A 109 2.90 4.07 -5.75
CA CYS A 109 3.03 3.12 -4.65
C CYS A 109 1.84 3.19 -3.69
N LYS A 110 1.64 4.28 -2.94
CA LYS A 110 0.65 4.35 -1.84
C LYS A 110 -0.79 4.07 -2.29
N MET A 111 -1.35 4.94 -3.14
CA MET A 111 -2.74 4.85 -3.59
C MET A 111 -3.04 3.55 -4.34
N PRO A 112 -2.28 3.16 -5.37
CA PRO A 112 -2.60 1.96 -6.13
C PRO A 112 -2.42 0.68 -5.30
N THR A 113 -1.45 0.63 -4.38
CA THR A 113 -1.26 -0.53 -3.51
C THR A 113 -2.38 -0.64 -2.49
N GLN A 114 -2.81 0.46 -1.87
CA GLN A 114 -3.98 0.46 -0.99
C GLN A 114 -5.23 -0.02 -1.72
N ALA A 115 -5.52 0.55 -2.90
CA ALA A 115 -6.68 0.16 -3.70
C ALA A 115 -6.61 -1.32 -4.12
N PHE A 116 -5.43 -1.80 -4.53
CA PHE A 116 -5.21 -3.20 -4.88
C PHE A 116 -5.51 -4.15 -3.71
N PHE A 117 -4.95 -3.89 -2.53
CA PHE A 117 -5.19 -4.76 -1.37
C PHE A 117 -6.65 -4.72 -0.92
N VAL A 118 -7.25 -3.54 -0.84
CA VAL A 118 -8.62 -3.36 -0.34
C VAL A 118 -9.66 -3.90 -1.32
N GLU A 119 -9.56 -3.55 -2.60
CA GLU A 119 -10.61 -3.86 -3.58
C GLU A 119 -10.37 -5.19 -4.30
N ASP A 120 -9.14 -5.48 -4.70
CA ASP A 120 -8.81 -6.69 -5.48
C ASP A 120 -8.56 -7.90 -4.56
N MET A 121 -7.70 -7.75 -3.55
CA MET A 121 -7.38 -8.83 -2.60
C MET A 121 -8.35 -8.96 -1.42
N GLN A 122 -9.19 -7.95 -1.19
CA GLN A 122 -10.14 -7.89 -0.06
C GLN A 122 -9.46 -7.93 1.31
N VAL A 123 -8.26 -7.36 1.42
CA VAL A 123 -7.45 -7.26 2.64
C VAL A 123 -7.26 -5.78 2.99
N PRO A 124 -7.72 -5.32 4.16
CA PRO A 124 -7.48 -3.95 4.59
C PRO A 124 -5.98 -3.65 4.68
N LEU A 125 -5.57 -2.54 4.08
CA LEU A 125 -4.19 -2.04 4.15
C LEU A 125 -4.18 -0.51 4.23
N ARG A 126 -3.45 0.02 5.20
CA ARG A 126 -3.12 1.44 5.33
C ARG A 126 -1.61 1.64 5.18
N ILE A 127 -1.20 2.56 4.31
CA ILE A 127 0.22 2.85 4.06
C ILE A 127 0.56 4.26 4.55
N GLU A 128 1.58 4.36 5.39
CA GLU A 128 2.06 5.61 6.00
C GLU A 128 3.55 5.81 5.68
N PRO A 129 3.87 6.54 4.60
CA PRO A 129 5.24 6.98 4.34
C PRO A 129 5.63 8.15 5.25
N ASP A 130 6.86 8.13 5.72
CA ASP A 130 7.53 9.27 6.36
C ASP A 130 8.51 9.88 5.35
N TYR A 131 8.20 11.10 4.92
CA TYR A 131 8.97 11.79 3.90
C TYR A 131 10.27 12.42 4.44
N GLU A 132 10.41 12.58 5.76
CA GLU A 132 11.64 13.12 6.35
C GLU A 132 12.68 12.02 6.57
N THR A 133 12.25 10.89 7.12
CA THR A 133 13.14 9.76 7.45
C THR A 133 13.25 8.73 6.33
N LEU A 134 12.39 8.83 5.31
CA LEU A 134 12.23 7.85 4.23
C LEU A 134 11.73 6.47 4.71
N GLN A 135 11.19 6.39 5.91
CA GLN A 135 10.54 5.18 6.41
C GLN A 135 9.17 4.99 5.73
N CYS A 136 8.69 3.75 5.67
CA CYS A 136 7.34 3.47 5.19
C CYS A 136 6.71 2.35 6.01
N ARG A 137 5.52 2.59 6.55
CA ARG A 137 4.76 1.61 7.34
C ARG A 137 3.60 1.06 6.53
N PHE A 138 3.54 -0.25 6.41
CA PHE A 138 2.40 -0.97 5.84
C PHE A 138 1.64 -1.62 6.99
N LYS A 139 0.43 -1.13 7.26
CA LYS A 139 -0.42 -1.60 8.35
C LYS A 139 -1.55 -2.46 7.78
N PHE A 140 -1.41 -3.77 7.88
CA PHE A 140 -2.41 -4.73 7.41
C PHE A 140 -3.53 -4.92 8.42
N GLY A 141 -4.76 -5.09 7.96
CA GLY A 141 -5.94 -5.19 8.82
C GLY A 141 -6.56 -3.84 9.18
N LEU A 142 -6.00 -2.72 8.71
CA LEU A 142 -6.52 -1.36 8.85
C LEU A 142 -6.93 -0.80 7.50
N LEU A 143 -8.09 -0.15 7.46
CA LEU A 143 -8.48 0.64 6.30
C LEU A 143 -7.81 2.02 6.35
N PRO A 144 -7.43 2.59 5.20
CA PRO A 144 -7.01 3.98 5.15
C PRO A 144 -8.20 4.88 5.50
N THR A 145 -7.92 5.98 6.21
CA THR A 145 -8.93 6.99 6.50
C THR A 145 -8.90 8.08 5.44
N ASP A 146 -10.02 8.79 5.27
CA ASP A 146 -10.09 9.94 4.36
C ASP A 146 -9.03 11.01 4.69
N ALA A 147 -8.68 11.13 5.97
CA ALA A 147 -7.62 12.02 6.43
C ALA A 147 -6.24 11.61 5.89
N ASP A 148 -5.92 10.31 5.88
CA ASP A 148 -4.62 9.81 5.40
C ASP A 148 -4.44 10.02 3.89
N GLU A 149 -5.54 9.92 3.14
CA GLU A 149 -5.55 10.17 1.71
C GLU A 149 -5.51 11.66 1.39
N ALA A 150 -6.21 12.49 2.17
CA ALA A 150 -6.16 13.94 2.05
C ALA A 150 -4.75 14.46 2.40
N GLU A 151 -4.12 13.92 3.44
CA GLU A 151 -2.74 14.25 3.79
C GLU A 151 -1.80 13.90 2.63
N ALA A 152 -1.89 12.67 2.10
CA ALA A 152 -1.06 12.22 0.99
C ALA A 152 -1.14 13.16 -0.23
N ARG A 153 -2.33 13.69 -0.53
CA ARG A 153 -2.56 14.63 -1.65
C ARG A 153 -2.03 16.04 -1.41
N ASN A 154 -1.77 16.43 -0.16
CA ASN A 154 -1.37 17.78 0.21
C ASN A 154 0.11 17.92 0.62
N VAL A 155 0.88 16.83 0.71
CA VAL A 155 2.31 16.90 1.05
C VAL A 155 3.11 17.62 -0.04
N ALA A 156 4.08 18.45 0.37
CA ALA A 156 5.01 19.13 -0.53
C ALA A 156 5.99 18.15 -1.20
N CYS A 157 6.41 18.42 -2.45
CA CYS A 157 7.44 17.59 -3.08
C CYS A 157 8.80 17.80 -2.42
N PHE A 158 9.68 16.80 -2.53
CA PHE A 158 11.12 17.01 -2.31
C PHE A 158 11.68 18.07 -3.26
N ALA A 159 12.69 18.81 -2.77
CA ALA A 159 13.39 19.83 -3.56
C ALA A 159 14.05 19.25 -4.82
N ALA A 160 14.43 17.98 -4.79
CA ALA A 160 15.04 17.26 -5.91
C ALA A 160 14.02 16.58 -6.84
N CYS A 161 12.71 16.78 -6.64
CA CYS A 161 11.71 16.08 -7.44
C CYS A 161 11.81 16.49 -8.92
N PRO A 162 12.04 15.53 -9.84
CA PRO A 162 12.22 15.81 -11.27
C PRO A 162 10.94 16.33 -11.94
N SER A 163 9.80 16.08 -11.31
CA SER A 163 8.48 16.44 -11.84
C SER A 163 7.93 17.72 -11.18
N ALA A 164 8.64 18.33 -10.22
CA ALA A 164 8.19 19.51 -9.48
C ALA A 164 7.89 20.70 -10.40
N ALA A 165 6.61 20.98 -10.65
CA ALA A 165 6.17 22.22 -11.29
C ALA A 165 6.04 23.33 -10.24
N SER A 166 6.99 24.28 -10.20
CA SER A 166 7.09 25.62 -9.55
C SER A 166 6.40 25.95 -8.20
N VAL A 167 5.39 25.23 -7.74
CA VAL A 167 4.65 25.45 -6.49
C VAL A 167 5.27 24.59 -5.39
N ARG A 168 5.78 25.24 -4.35
CA ARG A 168 6.56 24.61 -3.27
C ARG A 168 5.71 24.05 -2.13
N ASP A 169 4.45 24.48 -2.03
CA ASP A 169 3.60 24.18 -0.87
C ASP A 169 2.84 22.84 -1.01
N ARG A 170 2.74 22.30 -2.23
CA ARG A 170 2.10 21.01 -2.53
C ARG A 170 2.81 20.32 -3.66
N CYS A 171 2.92 19.00 -3.59
CA CYS A 171 3.49 18.25 -4.69
C CYS A 171 2.53 18.26 -5.88
N HIS A 172 3.05 18.57 -7.06
CA HIS A 172 2.27 18.59 -8.29
C HIS A 172 1.60 17.23 -8.54
N SER A 173 0.37 17.25 -9.04
CA SER A 173 -0.37 16.06 -9.51
C SER A 173 -0.46 14.91 -8.49
N VAL A 174 -0.77 15.18 -7.22
CA VAL A 174 -1.14 14.11 -6.27
C VAL A 174 -2.67 14.02 -6.19
N GLY A 175 -3.26 12.94 -6.71
CA GLY A 175 -4.70 12.84 -7.03
C GLY A 175 -5.00 12.98 -8.52
#